data_AF-A0A0B2APY2-F1
#
_entry.id   AF-A0A0B2APY2-F1
#
_cell.length_a   1.000
_cell.length_b   1.000
_cell.length_c   1.000
_cell.angle_alpha   90.00
_cell.angle_beta   90.00
_cell.angle_gamma   90.00
#
_symmetry.space_group_name_H-M   'P 1'
#
loop_
_entity.id
_entity.type
_entity.pdbx_description
1 polymer ?
#
loop_
_entity_poly.entity_id
_entity_poly.type
_entity_poly.pdbx_seq_one_letter_code
_entity_poly.pdbx_strand_id
1 'polypeptide(L)'
;MNTVVPKNPARGAVLASPGRMALPAIPSVGMLITPFLPFASHPTIWAGIPAPLVWVGLMIVLTVVALRLVERSYLRAGGAERDRAELAGAELAGAGLAGAELSQADAASPTTGEAAH
;
A
#
# COMPACT_ATOMS: atom_id res chain seq x y z
N MET A 1 37.27 -24.07 -5.01
CA MET A 1 36.19 -23.37 -4.28
C MET A 1 35.19 -22.82 -5.28
N ASN A 2 34.00 -23.43 -5.41
CA ASN A 2 32.90 -22.85 -6.17
C ASN A 2 31.98 -22.14 -5.17
N THR A 3 31.87 -20.82 -5.28
CA THR A 3 30.93 -20.02 -4.50
C THR A 3 29.55 -20.16 -5.13
N VAL A 4 28.72 -21.02 -4.56
CA VAL A 4 27.28 -21.05 -4.86
C VAL A 4 26.69 -19.77 -4.31
N VAL A 5 26.57 -18.75 -5.17
CA VAL A 5 25.81 -17.53 -4.88
C VAL A 5 24.33 -17.95 -4.78
N PRO A 6 23.67 -17.81 -3.61
CA PRO A 6 22.25 -18.10 -3.52
C PRO A 6 21.48 -17.09 -4.37
N LYS A 7 20.89 -17.55 -5.46
CA LYS A 7 19.94 -16.79 -6.27
C LYS A 7 18.72 -16.53 -5.40
N ASN A 8 18.69 -15.38 -4.72
CA ASN A 8 17.60 -14.95 -3.87
C ASN A 8 16.37 -14.61 -4.75
N PRO A 9 15.29 -15.42 -4.74
CA PRO A 9 14.08 -15.10 -5.50
C PRO A 9 13.20 -14.05 -4.81
N ALA A 10 13.55 -13.59 -3.61
CA ALA A 10 12.65 -12.80 -2.77
C ALA A 10 12.70 -11.27 -2.97
N ARG A 11 13.53 -10.74 -3.89
CA ARG A 11 13.57 -9.28 -4.17
C ARG A 11 12.60 -8.80 -5.26
N GLY A 12 11.85 -9.69 -5.91
CA GLY A 12 10.99 -9.34 -7.04
C GLY A 12 9.48 -9.35 -6.77
N ALA A 13 9.05 -9.77 -5.59
CA ALA A 13 7.64 -10.08 -5.31
C ALA A 13 7.10 -9.40 -4.04
N VAL A 14 7.55 -8.17 -3.73
CA VAL A 14 6.71 -7.26 -2.94
C VAL A 14 5.65 -6.74 -3.91
N LEU A 15 4.64 -7.59 -4.09
CA LEU A 15 3.65 -7.54 -5.14
C LEU A 15 2.85 -6.26 -5.05
N ALA A 16 2.96 -5.48 -6.12
CA ALA A 16 1.91 -4.66 -6.66
C ALA A 16 0.57 -5.42 -6.58
N SER A 17 -0.19 -5.19 -5.51
CA SER A 17 -1.59 -5.60 -5.45
C SER A 17 -2.28 -4.97 -6.66
N PRO A 18 -2.91 -5.77 -7.56
CA PRO A 18 -3.63 -5.24 -8.72
C PRO A 18 -4.65 -4.15 -8.32
N GLY A 19 -5.20 -4.28 -7.10
CA GLY A 19 -6.12 -3.29 -6.53
C GLY A 19 -5.47 -1.95 -6.15
N ARG A 20 -4.19 -1.94 -5.74
CA ARG A 20 -3.48 -0.70 -5.34
C ARG A 20 -3.01 0.13 -6.56
N MET A 21 -2.72 -0.52 -7.69
CA MET A 21 -2.37 0.15 -8.95
C MET A 21 -3.59 0.70 -9.70
N ALA A 22 -4.77 0.07 -9.55
CA ALA A 22 -6.01 0.57 -10.12
C ALA A 22 -6.47 1.90 -9.48
N LEU A 23 -6.02 2.18 -8.25
CA LEU A 23 -6.41 3.35 -7.48
C LEU A 23 -5.95 4.70 -8.11
N PRO A 24 -4.66 4.90 -8.49
CA PRO A 24 -4.24 6.12 -9.18
C PRO A 24 -4.55 6.12 -10.69
N ALA A 25 -4.84 4.97 -11.30
CA ALA A 25 -5.03 4.89 -12.75
C ALA A 25 -6.23 5.70 -13.25
N ILE A 26 -7.30 5.79 -12.45
CA ILE A 26 -8.55 6.46 -12.82
C ILE A 26 -8.36 7.97 -13.04
N PRO A 27 -7.79 8.74 -12.10
CA PRO A 27 -7.52 10.15 -12.35
C PRO A 27 -6.48 10.36 -13.46
N SER A 28 -5.47 9.48 -13.61
CA SER A 28 -4.50 9.59 -14.72
C SER A 28 -5.13 9.42 -16.09
N VAL A 29 -6.03 8.45 -16.25
CA VAL A 29 -6.80 8.26 -17.49
C VAL A 29 -7.76 9.43 -17.73
N GLY A 30 -8.40 9.94 -16.67
CA GLY A 30 -9.19 11.16 -16.73
C GLY A 30 -8.38 12.36 -17.22
N MET A 31 -7.14 12.50 -16.75
CA MET A 31 -6.23 13.56 -17.15
C MET A 31 -5.80 13.42 -18.61
N LEU A 32 -5.57 12.19 -19.07
CA LEU A 32 -5.24 11.89 -20.48
C LEU A 32 -6.41 12.20 -21.43
N ILE A 33 -7.66 12.04 -20.96
CA ILE A 33 -8.87 12.34 -21.74
C ILE A 33 -9.19 13.85 -21.74
N THR A 34 -8.78 14.58 -20.71
CA THR A 34 -9.07 16.02 -20.51
C THR A 34 -8.82 16.92 -21.74
N PRO A 35 -7.71 16.84 -22.50
CA PRO A 35 -7.48 17.71 -23.66
C PRO A 35 -8.39 17.44 -24.86
N PHE A 36 -9.08 16.30 -24.88
CA PHE A 36 -10.01 15.93 -25.96
C PHE A 36 -11.45 16.37 -25.69
N LEU A 37 -11.73 16.93 -24.51
CA LEU A 37 -13.06 17.43 -24.19
C LEU A 37 -13.31 18.82 -24.82
N PRO A 38 -14.55 19.10 -25.22
CA PRO A 38 -14.91 20.36 -25.88
C PRO A 38 -14.62 21.60 -25.01
N PHE A 39 -14.57 21.44 -23.67
CA PHE A 39 -14.23 22.51 -22.75
C PHE A 39 -12.75 22.91 -22.78
N ALA A 40 -11.84 22.05 -23.29
CA ALA A 40 -10.42 22.36 -23.41
C ALA A 40 -10.15 23.33 -24.57
N SER A 41 -10.97 23.28 -25.62
CA SER A 41 -10.91 24.18 -26.78
C SER A 41 -11.79 25.42 -26.64
N HIS A 42 -12.93 25.34 -25.94
CA HIS A 42 -13.89 26.44 -25.82
C HIS A 42 -14.62 26.44 -24.47
N PRO A 43 -14.98 27.60 -23.88
CA PRO A 43 -15.78 27.64 -22.66
C PRO A 43 -17.17 27.02 -22.89
N THR A 44 -17.44 25.87 -22.26
CA THR A 44 -18.74 25.18 -22.36
C THR A 44 -19.42 25.06 -21.00
N ILE A 45 -20.75 25.14 -21.03
CA ILE A 45 -21.63 25.00 -19.87
C ILE A 45 -22.42 23.69 -20.00
N TRP A 46 -22.41 22.87 -18.95
CA TRP A 46 -23.16 21.62 -18.86
C TRP A 46 -24.15 21.73 -17.70
N ALA A 47 -25.44 21.57 -17.99
CA ALA A 47 -26.52 21.71 -17.00
C ALA A 47 -26.49 23.03 -16.19
N GLY A 48 -26.01 24.13 -16.80
CA GLY A 48 -25.87 25.44 -16.16
C GLY A 48 -24.60 25.61 -15.30
N ILE A 49 -23.76 24.59 -15.22
CA ILE A 49 -22.48 24.60 -14.48
C ILE A 49 -21.33 24.62 -15.50
N PRO A 50 -20.21 25.32 -15.25
CA PRO A 50 -19.01 25.20 -16.06
C PRO A 50 -18.60 23.73 -16.26
N ALA A 51 -18.47 23.29 -17.51
CA ALA A 51 -18.13 21.90 -17.85
C ALA A 51 -16.89 21.34 -17.12
N PRO A 52 -15.84 22.13 -16.81
CA PRO A 52 -14.72 21.65 -15.99
C PRO A 52 -15.13 21.18 -14.59
N LEU A 53 -16.10 21.83 -13.94
CA LEU A 53 -16.56 21.45 -12.60
C LEU A 53 -17.36 20.14 -12.64
N VAL A 54 -18.20 19.97 -13.66
CA VAL A 54 -18.95 18.73 -13.88
C VAL A 54 -17.98 17.57 -14.15
N TRP A 55 -16.94 17.81 -14.96
CA TRP A 55 -15.90 16.83 -15.26
C TRP A 55 -15.09 16.42 -14.02
N VAL A 56 -14.65 17.38 -13.20
CA VAL A 56 -13.96 17.10 -11.93
C VAL A 56 -14.89 16.32 -10.98
N GLY A 57 -16.16 16.73 -10.88
CA GLY A 57 -17.15 16.00 -10.10
C GLY A 57 -17.31 14.56 -10.56
N LEU A 58 -17.39 14.33 -11.88
CA LEU A 58 -17.43 12.98 -12.48
C LEU A 58 -16.19 12.16 -12.11
N MET A 59 -15.00 12.74 -12.20
CA MET A 59 -13.74 12.08 -11.84
C MET A 59 -13.68 11.69 -10.36
N ILE A 60 -14.16 12.56 -9.47
CA ILE A 60 -14.24 12.29 -8.03
C ILE A 60 -15.21 11.13 -7.79
N VAL A 61 -16.41 11.18 -8.38
CA VAL A 61 -17.42 10.12 -8.22
C VAL A 61 -16.88 8.78 -8.74
N LEU A 62 -16.25 8.74 -9.91
CA LEU A 62 -15.63 7.53 -10.46
C LEU A 62 -14.54 6.96 -9.54
N THR A 63 -13.70 7.82 -8.98
CA THR A 63 -12.66 7.42 -8.02
C THR A 63 -13.27 6.84 -6.75
N VAL A 64 -14.29 7.49 -6.19
CA VAL A 64 -15.01 7.01 -5.01
C VAL A 64 -15.70 5.67 -5.30
N VAL A 65 -16.38 5.53 -6.44
CA VAL A 65 -17.05 4.28 -6.83
C VAL A 65 -16.03 3.15 -7.00
N ALA A 66 -14.87 3.42 -7.60
CA ALA A 66 -13.81 2.44 -7.72
C ALA A 66 -13.24 2.03 -6.35
N LEU A 67 -13.02 2.99 -5.44
CA LEU A 67 -12.66 2.69 -4.05
C LEU A 67 -13.69 1.80 -3.37
N ARG A 68 -14.99 2.11 -3.52
CA ARG A 68 -16.09 1.31 -2.96
C ARG A 68 -16.18 -0.09 -3.59
N LEU A 69 -15.89 -0.22 -4.87
CA LEU A 69 -15.85 -1.52 -5.56
C LEU A 69 -14.65 -2.36 -5.10
N VAL A 70 -13.48 -1.74 -4.92
CA VAL A 70 -12.30 -2.40 -4.36
C VAL A 70 -12.58 -2.84 -2.93
N GLU A 71 -13.13 -1.96 -2.08
CA GLU A 71 -13.52 -2.27 -0.71
C GLU A 71 -14.51 -3.45 -0.67
N ARG A 72 -15.57 -3.41 -1.48
CA ARG A 72 -16.52 -4.53 -1.59
C ARG A 72 -15.85 -5.80 -2.08
N SER A 73 -14.98 -5.73 -3.07
CA SER A 73 -14.25 -6.89 -3.62
C SER A 73 -13.29 -7.48 -2.59
N TYR A 74 -12.61 -6.63 -1.83
CA TYR A 74 -11.70 -7.00 -0.76
C TYR A 74 -12.43 -7.71 0.37
N LEU A 75 -13.53 -7.13 0.84
CA LEU A 75 -14.39 -7.75 1.87
C LEU A 75 -14.97 -9.08 1.40
N ARG A 76 -15.38 -9.17 0.12
CA ARG A 76 -15.95 -10.41 -0.45
C ARG A 76 -14.92 -11.52 -0.62
N ALA A 77 -13.65 -11.17 -0.84
CA ALA A 77 -12.55 -12.11 -1.02
C ALA A 77 -11.87 -12.55 0.30
N GLY A 78 -12.43 -12.16 1.46
CA GLY A 78 -11.82 -12.46 2.76
C GLY A 78 -10.60 -11.57 3.08
N GLY A 79 -10.48 -10.41 2.43
CA GLY A 79 -9.36 -9.48 2.63
C GLY A 79 -9.21 -9.00 4.07
N ALA A 80 -10.30 -8.89 4.83
CA ALA A 80 -10.25 -8.57 6.26
C ALA A 80 -9.49 -9.64 7.08
N GLU A 81 -9.53 -10.90 6.65
CA GLU A 81 -8.80 -11.98 7.30
C GLU A 81 -7.32 -11.97 6.91
N ARG A 82 -7.01 -11.57 5.67
CA ARG A 82 -5.64 -11.39 5.19
C ARG A 82 -4.94 -10.20 5.86
N ASP A 83 -5.63 -9.06 6.01
CA ASP A 83 -5.10 -7.90 6.73
C ASP A 83 -4.82 -8.24 8.19
N ARG A 84 -5.73 -8.97 8.86
CA ARG A 84 -5.49 -9.43 10.24
C ARG A 84 -4.28 -10.36 10.32
N ALA A 85 -4.11 -11.28 9.38
CA ALA A 85 -2.97 -12.17 9.35
C ALA A 85 -1.65 -11.43 9.10
N GLU A 86 -1.65 -10.40 8.25
CA GLU A 86 -0.48 -9.57 7.97
C GLU A 86 -0.10 -8.70 9.18
N LEU A 87 -1.08 -8.09 9.87
CA LEU A 87 -0.88 -7.36 11.12
C LEU A 87 -0.35 -8.25 12.25
N ALA A 88 -0.94 -9.44 12.42
CA ALA A 88 -0.48 -10.41 13.42
C ALA A 88 0.96 -10.88 13.12
N GLY A 89 1.29 -11.11 11.84
CA GLY A 89 2.65 -11.42 11.42
C GLY A 89 3.65 -10.30 11.71
N ALA A 90 3.25 -9.04 11.50
CA ALA A 90 4.09 -7.87 11.80
C ALA A 90 4.30 -7.67 13.31
N GLU A 91 3.27 -7.89 14.13
CA GLU A 91 3.36 -7.82 15.59
C GLU A 91 4.27 -8.91 16.16
N LEU A 92 4.15 -10.15 15.67
CA LEU A 92 5.03 -11.26 16.04
C LEU A 92 6.49 -11.01 15.60
N ALA A 93 6.70 -10.43 14.43
CA ALA A 93 8.03 -10.05 13.97
C ALA A 93 8.64 -8.96 14.87
N GLY A 94 7.85 -7.96 15.28
CA GLY A 94 8.26 -6.94 16.24
C GLY A 94 8.61 -7.52 17.62
N ALA A 95 7.78 -8.44 18.13
CA ALA A 95 8.02 -9.13 19.39
C ALA A 95 9.30 -9.99 19.36
N GLY A 96 9.57 -10.66 18.23
CA GLY A 96 10.80 -11.43 18.03
C GLY A 96 12.07 -10.57 18.04
N LEU A 97 12.01 -9.38 17.46
CA LEU A 97 13.11 -8.42 17.49
C LEU A 97 13.36 -7.85 18.89
N ALA A 98 12.29 -7.53 19.63
CA ALA A 98 12.40 -7.07 21.01
C ALA A 98 13.00 -8.15 21.94
N GLY A 99 12.59 -9.40 21.79
CA GLY A 99 13.17 -10.53 22.52
C GLY A 99 14.66 -10.76 22.18
N ALA A 100 15.03 -10.60 20.92
CA ALA A 100 16.43 -10.70 20.49
C ALA A 100 17.31 -9.57 21.06
N GLU A 101 16.78 -8.35 21.17
CA GLU A 101 17.52 -7.23 21.75
C GLU A 101 17.75 -7.41 23.26
N LEU A 102 16.73 -7.86 23.99
CA LEU A 102 16.84 -8.16 25.43
C LEU A 102 17.85 -9.30 25.71
N SER A 103 17.86 -10.34 24.87
CA SER A 103 18.85 -11.42 24.98
C SER A 103 20.27 -10.94 24.71
N GLN A 104 20.43 -9.93 23.86
CA GLN A 104 21.74 -9.35 23.56
C GLN A 104 22.21 -8.42 24.69
N ALA A 105 21.29 -7.68 25.32
CA ALA A 105 21.56 -6.83 26.48
C ALA A 105 21.95 -7.65 27.73
N ASP A 106 21.33 -8.81 27.94
CA ASP A 106 21.67 -9.73 29.03
C ASP A 106 23.03 -10.40 28.79
N ALA A 107 23.30 -10.86 27.56
CA ALA A 107 24.61 -11.39 27.19
C ALA A 107 25.73 -10.33 27.22
N ALA A 108 25.40 -9.06 27.11
CA ALA A 108 26.34 -7.93 27.22
C ALA A 108 26.56 -7.45 28.66
N SER A 109 25.89 -8.07 29.65
CA SER A 109 26.16 -7.86 31.08
C SER A 109 27.00 -9.03 31.63
N PRO A 110 28.32 -9.06 31.40
CA PRO A 110 29.17 -10.05 32.04
C PRO A 110 29.29 -9.73 33.53
N THR A 111 28.84 -10.68 34.34
CA THR A 111 29.22 -10.97 35.74
C THR A 111 30.34 -10.09 36.34
N THR A 112 30.00 -8.97 36.98
CA THR A 112 30.88 -8.25 37.93
C THR A 112 30.68 -8.78 39.37
N GLY A 113 30.29 -10.05 39.53
CA GLY A 113 29.82 -10.62 40.80
C GLY A 113 30.74 -11.65 41.46
N GLU A 114 31.98 -11.85 40.99
CA GLU A 114 32.88 -12.88 41.55
C GLU A 114 34.28 -12.33 41.85
N ALA A 115 34.36 -11.39 42.78
CA ALA A 115 35.63 -10.99 43.44
C ALA A 115 35.38 -10.30 44.79
N ALA A 116 34.73 -10.99 45.73
CA ALA A 116 34.75 -10.59 47.15
C ALA A 116 34.36 -11.79 48.04
N HIS A 117 35.29 -12.72 48.24
CA HIS A 117 35.30 -13.61 49.40
C HIS A 117 36.72 -14.00 49.77
#